data_AF-A0A9X3WVU5-F1
#
_entry.id   AF-A0A9X3WVU5-F1
#
_cell.length_a   1.000
_cell.length_b   1.000
_cell.length_c   1.000
_cell.angle_alpha   90.00
_cell.angle_beta   90.00
_cell.angle_gamma   90.00
#
_symmetry.space_group_name_H-M   'P 1'
#
loop_
_entity.id
_entity.type
_entity.pdbx_description
1 polymer ?
#
loop_
_entity_poly.entity_id
_entity_poly.type
_entity_poly.pdbx_seq_one_letter_code
_entity_poly.pdbx_strand_id
1 'polypeptide(L)'
;MRLSSRRSFAWAFVVAASLSSLPACGPSLSQIEQGKAITTKEAALDDFFKSVVALRGEVDRAEGDRKAARVELVKALGLAETAEASEALEAAAKKAKTLDEAGTALHLELTPDAKLIVLVQKRGKTSEDPEALAKAVEQSVKASLDVARRMGELEQRARFLDTKRTELSTTPAAKSGDAPRELEGARIVLADLRGRATTEAGLASSFVVGLAMALETGGADAALAKFTGKNPRPRPGGGGGGGAAPAGGSPAPKPKPSDDFEP
;
A
#
# COMPACT_ATOMS: atom_id res chain seq x y z
N MET A 1 -38.17 -16.46 43.82
CA MET A 1 -38.31 -15.53 44.97
C MET A 1 -37.01 -15.50 45.76
N ARG A 2 -36.24 -14.41 45.68
CA ARG A 2 -35.34 -13.90 46.73
C ARG A 2 -35.02 -12.44 46.37
N LEU A 3 -35.45 -11.54 47.26
CA LEU A 3 -35.19 -10.11 47.25
C LEU A 3 -33.72 -9.81 47.59
N SER A 4 -33.18 -8.74 47.03
CA SER A 4 -32.32 -7.72 47.70
C SER A 4 -31.66 -6.88 46.58
N SER A 5 -32.13 -5.67 46.25
CA SER A 5 -32.06 -4.41 47.01
C SER A 5 -30.63 -3.94 47.30
N ARG A 6 -30.43 -2.64 47.01
CA ARG A 6 -29.35 -1.71 47.42
C ARG A 6 -28.16 -1.62 46.45
N ARG A 7 -27.62 -0.46 46.09
CA ARG A 7 -27.87 0.97 46.41
C ARG A 7 -26.98 1.76 45.45
N SER A 8 -27.51 2.85 44.89
CA SER A 8 -26.74 3.88 44.19
C SER A 8 -25.66 4.48 45.08
N PHE A 9 -24.44 4.64 44.56
CA PHE A 9 -23.47 5.62 45.04
C PHE A 9 -22.77 6.26 43.83
N ALA A 10 -23.24 7.46 43.49
CA ALA A 10 -22.55 8.40 42.62
C ALA A 10 -21.45 9.08 43.45
N TRP A 11 -20.19 8.92 43.07
CA TRP A 11 -19.10 9.77 43.53
C TRP A 11 -18.33 10.27 42.31
N ALA A 12 -18.65 11.50 41.92
CA ALA A 12 -17.91 12.28 40.95
C ALA A 12 -16.61 12.78 41.60
N PHE A 13 -15.47 12.22 41.19
CA PHE A 13 -14.18 12.84 41.40
C PHE A 13 -13.82 13.64 40.15
N VAL A 14 -14.14 14.93 40.18
CA VAL A 14 -13.59 15.93 39.26
C VAL A 14 -12.15 16.17 39.71
N VAL A 15 -11.20 15.46 39.11
CA VAL A 15 -9.79 15.85 39.18
C VAL A 15 -9.60 16.91 38.11
N ALA A 16 -9.75 18.16 38.53
CA ALA A 16 -9.27 19.33 37.80
C ALA A 16 -7.74 19.26 37.76
N ALA A 17 -7.19 18.50 36.82
CA ALA A 17 -5.82 18.64 36.39
C ALA A 17 -5.74 19.95 35.60
N SER A 18 -5.41 21.02 36.32
CA SER A 18 -4.95 22.29 35.76
C SER A 18 -3.80 22.01 34.79
N LEU A 19 -4.13 21.93 33.50
CA LEU A 19 -3.14 21.97 32.42
C LEU A 19 -2.44 23.33 32.53
N SER A 20 -1.20 23.28 33.00
CA SER A 20 -0.22 24.34 32.86
C SER A 20 -0.04 24.63 31.36
N SER A 21 -0.83 25.56 30.84
CA SER A 21 -0.66 26.16 29.52
C SER A 21 0.56 27.08 29.53
N LEU A 22 1.74 26.46 29.53
CA LEU A 22 2.93 27.13 29.03
C LEU A 22 2.65 27.49 27.56
N PRO A 23 2.84 28.75 27.12
CA PRO A 23 2.87 29.05 25.70
C PRO A 23 4.12 28.35 25.14
N ALA A 24 3.92 27.15 24.62
CA ALA A 24 4.87 26.56 23.70
C ALA A 24 4.88 27.47 22.46
N CYS A 25 5.76 28.47 22.46
CA CYS A 25 6.24 29.14 21.25
C CYS A 25 7.05 28.14 20.42
N GLY A 26 6.41 27.04 19.99
CA GLY A 26 6.86 26.29 18.85
C GLY A 26 6.53 27.10 17.59
N PRO A 27 7.31 26.98 16.50
CA PRO A 27 6.91 27.56 15.23
C PRO A 27 5.50 27.06 14.90
N SER A 28 4.55 27.98 14.81
CA SER A 28 3.17 27.65 14.45
C SER A 28 3.19 27.04 13.05
N LEU A 29 2.78 25.77 12.93
CA LEU A 29 2.64 25.05 11.67
C LEU A 29 1.89 25.91 10.66
N SER A 30 2.30 25.85 9.40
CA SER A 30 1.63 26.60 8.34
C SER A 30 0.16 26.16 8.19
N GLN A 31 -0.70 27.02 7.66
CA GLN A 31 -2.09 26.67 7.38
C GLN A 31 -2.17 25.54 6.34
N ILE A 32 -1.28 25.56 5.34
CA ILE A 32 -1.16 24.50 4.33
C ILE A 32 -0.74 23.16 4.95
N GLU A 33 0.18 23.13 5.90
CA GLU A 33 0.54 21.92 6.65
C GLU A 33 -0.67 21.36 7.42
N GLN A 34 -1.52 22.24 7.95
CA GLN A 34 -2.77 21.88 8.62
C GLN A 34 -3.90 21.50 7.64
N GLY A 35 -3.68 21.63 6.32
CA GLY A 35 -4.70 21.35 5.30
C GLY A 35 -5.79 22.42 5.19
N LYS A 36 -5.55 23.62 5.71
CA LYS A 36 -6.49 24.74 5.65
C LYS A 36 -6.27 25.55 4.37
N ALA A 37 -7.37 26.05 3.81
CA ALA A 37 -7.32 27.02 2.74
C ALA A 37 -6.85 28.37 3.28
N ILE A 38 -5.96 29.04 2.55
CA ILE A 38 -5.47 30.39 2.87
C ILE A 38 -5.85 31.37 1.76
N THR A 39 -6.01 32.64 2.14
CA THR A 39 -6.18 33.76 1.21
C THR A 39 -5.14 34.84 1.54
N THR A 40 -4.25 35.07 0.59
CA THR A 40 -3.14 36.03 0.64
C THR A 40 -3.48 37.34 -0.07
N LYS A 41 -4.64 37.41 -0.75
CA LYS A 41 -5.08 38.51 -1.64
C LYS A 41 -4.27 38.62 -2.93
N GLU A 42 -3.38 37.67 -3.17
CA GLU A 42 -2.58 37.54 -4.37
C GLU A 42 -3.07 36.30 -5.13
N ALA A 43 -3.77 36.53 -6.24
CA ALA A 43 -4.52 35.47 -6.94
C ALA A 43 -3.65 34.26 -7.30
N ALA A 44 -2.41 34.50 -7.75
CA ALA A 44 -1.49 33.43 -8.13
C ALA A 44 -1.05 32.55 -6.94
N LEU A 45 -0.87 33.15 -5.76
CA LEU A 45 -0.56 32.42 -4.53
C LEU A 45 -1.78 31.64 -4.03
N ASP A 46 -2.96 32.27 -4.06
CA ASP A 46 -4.21 31.66 -3.60
C ASP A 46 -4.59 30.45 -4.46
N ASP A 47 -4.45 30.53 -5.77
CA ASP A 47 -4.73 29.42 -6.68
C ASP A 47 -3.70 28.29 -6.55
N PHE A 48 -2.43 28.63 -6.29
CA PHE A 48 -1.40 27.66 -5.95
C PHE A 48 -1.76 26.90 -4.67
N PHE A 49 -2.08 27.61 -3.58
CA PHE A 49 -2.41 27.00 -2.30
C PHE A 49 -3.67 26.14 -2.36
N LYS A 50 -4.72 26.59 -3.06
CA LYS A 50 -5.90 25.76 -3.34
C LYS A 50 -5.53 24.47 -4.07
N SER A 51 -4.63 24.54 -5.05
CA SER A 51 -4.17 23.37 -5.80
C SER A 51 -3.42 22.37 -4.92
N VAL A 52 -2.60 22.84 -3.97
CA VAL A 52 -1.90 21.97 -2.99
C VAL A 52 -2.91 21.26 -2.08
N VAL A 53 -3.90 21.98 -1.55
CA VAL A 53 -4.95 21.41 -0.69
C VAL A 53 -5.82 20.41 -1.46
N ALA A 54 -6.19 20.72 -2.70
CA ALA A 54 -6.94 19.81 -3.55
C ALA A 54 -6.16 18.51 -3.81
N LEU A 55 -4.87 18.61 -4.13
CA LEU A 55 -4.01 17.46 -4.35
C LEU A 55 -3.89 16.58 -3.10
N ARG A 56 -3.77 17.18 -1.91
CA ARG A 56 -3.80 16.45 -0.64
C ARG A 56 -5.08 15.63 -0.49
N GLY A 57 -6.23 16.25 -0.75
CA GLY A 57 -7.52 15.55 -0.69
C GLY A 57 -7.66 14.41 -1.70
N GLU A 58 -6.98 14.49 -2.86
CA GLU A 58 -6.94 13.38 -3.82
C GLU A 58 -6.04 12.23 -3.33
N VAL A 59 -4.85 12.53 -2.80
CA VAL A 59 -3.93 11.52 -2.25
C VAL A 59 -4.51 10.85 -0.99
N ASP A 60 -5.23 11.60 -0.14
CA ASP A 60 -5.85 11.05 1.06
C ASP A 60 -6.94 9.99 0.76
N ARG A 61 -7.51 9.98 -0.45
CA ARG A 61 -8.47 8.95 -0.89
C ARG A 61 -7.79 7.67 -1.41
N ALA A 62 -6.49 7.69 -1.67
CA ALA A 62 -5.79 6.61 -2.36
C ALA A 62 -5.92 5.25 -1.66
N GLU A 63 -5.83 5.22 -0.33
CA GLU A 63 -6.00 3.98 0.44
C GLU A 63 -7.42 3.40 0.27
N GLY A 64 -8.44 4.27 0.32
CA GLY A 64 -9.83 3.91 0.11
C GLY A 64 -10.06 3.37 -1.30
N ASP A 65 -9.50 4.03 -2.31
CA ASP A 65 -9.56 3.59 -3.70
C ASP A 65 -8.90 2.21 -3.90
N ARG A 66 -7.76 1.94 -3.25
CA ARG A 66 -7.12 0.62 -3.29
C ARG A 66 -7.97 -0.46 -2.64
N LYS A 67 -8.64 -0.15 -1.51
CA LYS A 67 -9.56 -1.09 -0.86
C LYS A 67 -10.77 -1.38 -1.76
N ALA A 68 -11.37 -0.32 -2.32
CA ALA A 68 -12.48 -0.43 -3.26
C ALA A 68 -12.13 -1.28 -4.50
N ALA A 69 -10.90 -1.16 -5.03
CA ALA A 69 -10.42 -1.94 -6.16
C ALA A 69 -10.38 -3.47 -5.93
N ARG A 70 -10.50 -3.94 -4.68
CA ARG A 70 -10.44 -5.37 -4.33
C ARG A 70 -11.78 -5.96 -3.88
N VAL A 71 -12.82 -5.15 -3.73
CA VAL A 71 -14.10 -5.57 -3.12
C VAL A 71 -14.72 -6.77 -3.84
N GLU A 72 -14.82 -6.72 -5.17
CA GLU A 72 -15.43 -7.82 -5.93
C GLU A 72 -14.61 -9.11 -5.86
N LEU A 73 -13.28 -9.01 -5.83
CA LEU A 73 -12.40 -10.16 -5.66
C LEU A 73 -12.56 -10.78 -4.25
N VAL A 74 -12.53 -9.95 -3.21
CA VAL A 74 -12.73 -10.37 -1.82
C VAL A 74 -14.06 -11.12 -1.66
N LYS A 75 -15.13 -10.60 -2.28
CA LYS A 75 -16.44 -11.24 -2.31
C LYS A 75 -16.44 -12.57 -3.07
N ALA A 76 -15.80 -12.63 -4.25
CA ALA A 76 -15.69 -13.87 -5.03
C ALA A 76 -14.85 -14.96 -4.33
N LEU A 77 -13.95 -14.56 -3.43
CA LEU A 77 -13.17 -15.44 -2.58
C LEU A 77 -13.90 -15.86 -1.28
N GLY A 78 -15.10 -15.34 -1.03
CA GLY A 78 -15.88 -15.64 0.17
C GLY A 78 -15.30 -15.04 1.45
N LEU A 79 -14.53 -13.95 1.33
CA LEU A 79 -13.94 -13.24 2.46
C LEU A 79 -14.83 -12.08 2.93
N ALA A 80 -14.56 -11.58 4.14
CA ALA A 80 -15.21 -10.36 4.64
C ALA A 80 -14.78 -9.14 3.81
N GLU A 81 -15.67 -8.17 3.61
CA GLU A 81 -15.37 -6.95 2.81
C GLU A 81 -14.18 -6.14 3.33
N THR A 82 -13.84 -6.30 4.61
CA THR A 82 -12.69 -5.67 5.27
C THR A 82 -11.40 -6.49 5.14
N ALA A 83 -11.39 -7.57 4.37
CA ALA A 83 -10.22 -8.43 4.23
C ALA A 83 -9.03 -7.66 3.66
N GLU A 84 -7.88 -7.88 4.27
CA GLU A 84 -6.65 -7.23 3.87
C GLU A 84 -6.12 -7.81 2.54
N ALA A 85 -5.28 -7.03 1.86
CA ALA A 85 -4.72 -7.45 0.56
C ALA A 85 -4.00 -8.80 0.64
N SER A 86 -3.28 -9.07 1.73
CA SER A 86 -2.60 -10.35 1.96
C SER A 86 -3.58 -11.52 2.09
N GLU A 87 -4.72 -11.33 2.77
CA GLU A 87 -5.73 -12.38 2.94
C GLU A 87 -6.39 -12.73 1.61
N ALA A 88 -6.68 -11.71 0.79
CA ALA A 88 -7.18 -11.91 -0.56
C ALA A 88 -6.18 -12.70 -1.44
N LEU A 89 -4.88 -12.41 -1.35
CA LEU A 89 -3.85 -13.16 -2.07
C LEU A 89 -3.73 -14.61 -1.61
N GLU A 90 -3.79 -14.86 -0.30
CA GLU A 90 -3.77 -16.22 0.24
C GLU A 90 -5.00 -17.03 -0.18
N ALA A 91 -6.19 -16.43 -0.13
CA ALA A 91 -7.42 -17.09 -0.55
C ALA A 91 -7.43 -17.35 -2.06
N ALA A 92 -6.94 -16.40 -2.87
CA ALA A 92 -6.76 -16.61 -4.31
C ALA A 92 -5.81 -17.77 -4.61
N ALA A 93 -4.67 -17.86 -3.91
CA ALA A 93 -3.73 -18.96 -4.07
C ALA A 93 -4.32 -20.32 -3.69
N LYS A 94 -5.06 -20.39 -2.58
CA LYS A 94 -5.76 -21.62 -2.16
C LYS A 94 -6.77 -22.06 -3.22
N LYS A 95 -7.57 -21.12 -3.73
CA LYS A 95 -8.60 -21.40 -4.74
C LYS A 95 -7.98 -21.83 -6.07
N ALA A 96 -6.91 -21.16 -6.51
CA ALA A 96 -6.14 -21.55 -7.69
C ALA A 96 -5.57 -22.96 -7.55
N LYS A 97 -5.03 -23.31 -6.38
CA LYS A 97 -4.53 -24.66 -6.11
C LYS A 97 -5.64 -25.72 -6.17
N THR A 98 -6.81 -25.45 -5.61
CA THR A 98 -7.97 -26.36 -5.68
C THR A 98 -8.44 -26.57 -7.13
N LEU A 99 -8.43 -25.51 -7.94
CA LEU A 99 -8.75 -25.60 -9.36
C LEU A 99 -7.69 -26.39 -10.12
N ASP A 100 -6.40 -26.20 -9.83
CA ASP A 100 -5.29 -26.94 -10.44
C ASP A 100 -5.38 -28.44 -10.12
N GLU A 101 -5.64 -28.80 -8.86
CA GLU A 101 -5.88 -30.18 -8.42
C GLU A 101 -7.09 -30.82 -9.14
N ALA A 102 -8.10 -30.02 -9.49
CA ALA A 102 -9.25 -30.43 -10.29
C ALA A 102 -8.98 -30.44 -11.81
N GLY A 103 -7.77 -30.08 -12.24
CA GLY A 103 -7.34 -30.05 -13.63
C GLY A 103 -7.66 -28.76 -14.37
N THR A 104 -7.79 -27.64 -13.67
CA THR A 104 -8.02 -26.29 -14.23
C THR A 104 -6.90 -25.36 -13.78
N ALA A 105 -6.03 -24.95 -14.71
CA ALA A 105 -4.99 -23.96 -14.44
C ALA A 105 -5.49 -22.54 -14.73
N LEU A 106 -5.00 -21.56 -13.96
CA LEU A 106 -5.31 -20.14 -14.13
C LEU A 106 -4.02 -19.38 -14.51
N HIS A 107 -4.11 -18.52 -15.52
CA HIS A 107 -3.00 -17.66 -15.95
C HIS A 107 -3.50 -16.24 -16.17
N LEU A 108 -2.88 -15.26 -15.52
CA LEU A 108 -3.27 -13.86 -15.64
C LEU A 108 -2.38 -13.16 -16.67
N GLU A 109 -2.93 -12.86 -17.84
CA GLU A 109 -2.29 -12.04 -18.85
C GLU A 109 -2.57 -10.56 -18.56
N LEU A 110 -1.53 -9.72 -18.53
CA LEU A 110 -1.66 -8.29 -18.21
C LEU A 110 -1.62 -7.37 -19.43
N THR A 111 -1.25 -7.89 -20.61
CA THR A 111 -1.00 -7.09 -21.81
C THR A 111 -1.76 -7.67 -23.00
N PRO A 112 -2.52 -6.87 -23.79
CA PRO A 112 -2.72 -5.42 -23.69
C PRO A 112 -3.74 -4.99 -22.62
N ASP A 113 -4.64 -5.89 -22.24
CA ASP A 113 -5.64 -5.71 -21.18
C ASP A 113 -5.54 -6.88 -20.19
N ALA A 114 -5.90 -6.64 -18.93
CA ALA A 114 -5.92 -7.67 -17.90
C ALA A 114 -6.97 -8.74 -18.21
N LYS A 115 -6.54 -9.98 -18.43
CA LYS A 115 -7.40 -11.12 -18.77
C LYS A 115 -6.96 -12.37 -18.03
N LEU A 116 -7.92 -13.06 -17.40
CA LEU A 116 -7.65 -14.36 -16.77
C LEU A 116 -7.93 -15.48 -17.77
N ILE A 117 -6.90 -16.18 -18.18
CA ILE A 117 -6.98 -17.38 -19.02
C ILE A 117 -7.23 -18.60 -18.11
N VAL A 118 -8.35 -19.27 -18.35
CA VAL A 118 -8.72 -20.51 -17.67
C VAL A 118 -8.42 -21.70 -18.59
N LEU A 119 -7.47 -22.55 -18.19
CA LEU A 119 -7.00 -23.69 -18.96
C LEU A 119 -7.50 -24.99 -18.34
N VAL A 120 -8.53 -25.59 -18.94
CA VAL A 120 -9.07 -26.88 -18.48
C VAL A 120 -8.28 -28.04 -19.10
N GLN A 121 -7.44 -28.68 -18.29
CA GLN A 121 -6.58 -29.82 -18.68
C GLN A 121 -7.25 -31.18 -18.45
N LYS A 122 -8.17 -31.29 -17.49
CA LYS A 122 -8.97 -32.51 -17.25
C LYS A 122 -10.44 -32.12 -17.07
N ARG A 123 -11.36 -32.88 -17.66
CA ARG A 123 -12.82 -32.76 -17.40
C ARG A 123 -13.15 -33.35 -16.01
N GLY A 124 -12.69 -32.68 -14.95
CA GLY A 124 -13.21 -32.89 -13.61
C GLY A 124 -14.53 -32.14 -13.43
N LYS A 125 -15.44 -32.64 -12.59
CA LYS A 125 -16.57 -31.83 -12.11
C LYS A 125 -16.05 -30.93 -11.00
N THR A 126 -15.67 -29.69 -11.32
CA THR A 126 -15.51 -28.65 -10.30
C THR A 126 -16.90 -28.17 -9.88
N SER A 127 -17.16 -28.11 -8.58
CA SER A 127 -18.39 -27.50 -8.04
C SER A 127 -18.33 -25.97 -8.05
N GLU A 128 -17.15 -25.40 -8.31
CA GLU A 128 -16.93 -23.96 -8.37
C GLU A 128 -17.01 -23.46 -9.81
N ASP A 129 -17.70 -22.33 -10.00
CA ASP A 129 -17.76 -21.60 -11.26
C ASP A 129 -16.49 -20.77 -11.45
N PRO A 130 -15.59 -21.15 -12.38
CA PRO A 130 -14.36 -20.41 -12.63
C PRO A 130 -14.62 -19.05 -13.30
N GLU A 131 -15.79 -18.84 -13.93
CA GLU A 131 -16.08 -17.59 -14.64
C GLU A 131 -16.32 -16.41 -13.69
N ALA A 132 -17.00 -16.65 -12.56
CA ALA A 132 -17.22 -15.62 -11.55
C ALA A 132 -15.90 -15.16 -10.92
N LEU A 133 -15.00 -16.10 -10.61
CA LEU A 133 -13.65 -15.79 -10.11
C LEU A 133 -12.83 -15.04 -11.17
N ALA A 134 -12.87 -15.48 -12.43
CA ALA A 134 -12.15 -14.83 -13.52
C ALA A 134 -12.56 -13.36 -13.68
N LYS A 135 -13.85 -13.08 -13.74
CA LYS A 135 -14.37 -11.70 -13.83
C LYS A 135 -13.94 -10.84 -12.64
N ALA A 136 -14.01 -11.39 -11.42
CA ALA A 136 -13.62 -10.66 -10.23
C ALA A 136 -12.12 -10.34 -10.18
N VAL A 137 -11.28 -11.28 -10.64
CA VAL A 137 -9.83 -11.08 -10.80
C VAL A 137 -9.56 -9.99 -11.83
N GLU A 138 -10.12 -10.08 -13.03
CA GLU A 138 -9.92 -9.11 -14.11
C GLU A 138 -10.33 -7.69 -13.68
N GLN A 139 -11.51 -7.56 -13.05
CA GLN A 139 -11.99 -6.29 -12.53
C GLN A 139 -11.05 -5.73 -11.46
N SER A 140 -10.59 -6.58 -10.53
CA SER A 140 -9.72 -6.12 -9.45
C SER A 140 -8.34 -5.70 -9.96
N VAL A 141 -7.79 -6.43 -10.94
CA VAL A 141 -6.53 -6.07 -11.59
C VAL A 141 -6.67 -4.75 -12.33
N LYS A 142 -7.71 -4.59 -13.15
CA LYS A 142 -7.96 -3.36 -13.90
C LYS A 142 -8.10 -2.16 -12.96
N ALA A 143 -8.94 -2.28 -11.93
CA ALA A 143 -9.13 -1.22 -10.94
C ALA A 143 -7.83 -0.89 -10.19
N SER A 144 -7.03 -1.89 -9.83
CA SER A 144 -5.75 -1.68 -9.16
C SER A 144 -4.72 -0.97 -10.06
N LEU A 145 -4.64 -1.33 -11.35
CA LEU A 145 -3.79 -0.65 -12.32
C LEU A 145 -4.24 0.80 -12.56
N ASP A 146 -5.55 1.04 -12.60
CA ASP A 146 -6.10 2.40 -12.69
C ASP A 146 -5.77 3.24 -11.44
N VAL A 147 -5.77 2.66 -10.24
CA VAL A 147 -5.27 3.33 -9.04
C VAL A 147 -3.78 3.65 -9.17
N ALA A 148 -2.96 2.69 -9.60
CA ALA A 148 -1.52 2.90 -9.76
C ALA A 148 -1.21 4.03 -10.75
N ARG A 149 -1.90 4.06 -11.90
CA ARG A 149 -1.76 5.11 -12.91
C ARG A 149 -2.17 6.48 -12.36
N ARG A 150 -3.34 6.58 -11.73
CA ARG A 150 -3.82 7.84 -11.12
C ARG A 150 -2.84 8.36 -10.08
N MET A 151 -2.29 7.49 -9.23
CA MET A 151 -1.29 7.90 -8.24
C MET A 151 0.02 8.38 -8.89
N GLY A 152 0.44 7.77 -10.00
CA GLY A 152 1.56 8.28 -10.81
C GLY A 152 1.29 9.68 -11.38
N GLU A 153 0.07 9.94 -11.85
CA GLU A 153 -0.36 11.27 -12.31
C GLU A 153 -0.36 12.30 -11.17
N LEU A 154 -0.81 11.93 -9.95
CA LEU A 154 -0.75 12.80 -8.77
C LEU A 154 0.68 13.13 -8.35
N GLU A 155 1.60 12.17 -8.44
CA GLU A 155 3.03 12.40 -8.17
C GLU A 155 3.62 13.43 -9.14
N GLN A 156 3.29 13.33 -10.44
CA GLN A 156 3.71 14.30 -11.45
C GLN A 156 3.11 15.68 -11.19
N ARG A 157 1.82 15.75 -10.83
CA ARG A 157 1.17 17.02 -10.45
C ARG A 157 1.84 17.66 -9.23
N ALA A 158 2.25 16.87 -8.25
CA ALA A 158 2.97 17.37 -7.09
C ALA A 158 4.34 17.95 -7.47
N ARG A 159 5.10 17.30 -8.38
CA ARG A 159 6.36 17.85 -8.92
C ARG A 159 6.12 19.18 -9.63
N PHE A 160 5.10 19.24 -10.47
CA PHE A 160 4.75 20.46 -11.19
C PHE A 160 4.39 21.60 -10.25
N LEU A 161 3.64 21.33 -9.17
CA LEU A 161 3.36 22.33 -8.14
C LEU A 161 4.62 22.76 -7.40
N ASP A 162 5.59 21.88 -7.15
CA ASP A 162 6.85 22.28 -6.50
C ASP A 162 7.73 23.17 -7.41
N THR A 163 7.69 22.96 -8.73
CA THR A 163 8.27 23.90 -9.70
C THR A 163 7.58 25.26 -9.62
N LYS A 164 6.24 25.30 -9.66
CA LYS A 164 5.46 26.54 -9.52
C LYS A 164 5.72 27.26 -8.20
N ARG A 165 5.86 26.54 -7.09
CA ARG A 165 6.23 27.09 -5.78
C ARG A 165 7.56 27.83 -5.87
N THR A 166 8.55 27.24 -6.55
CA THR A 166 9.87 27.84 -6.75
C THR A 166 9.77 29.13 -7.56
N GLU A 167 8.99 29.13 -8.65
CA GLU A 167 8.72 30.32 -9.46
C GLU A 167 8.06 31.43 -8.61
N LEU A 168 6.99 31.09 -7.89
CA LEU A 168 6.25 32.03 -7.03
C LEU A 168 7.11 32.62 -5.92
N SER A 169 8.04 31.84 -5.35
CA SER A 169 8.93 32.29 -4.28
C SER A 169 9.85 33.46 -4.66
N THR A 170 10.06 33.69 -5.96
CA THR A 170 10.87 34.80 -6.48
C THR A 170 10.10 36.12 -6.57
N THR A 171 8.77 36.08 -6.51
CA THR A 171 7.91 37.26 -6.68
C THR A 171 7.96 38.19 -5.45
N PRO A 172 7.70 39.50 -5.61
CA PRO A 172 7.62 40.43 -4.48
C PRO A 172 6.53 40.05 -3.46
N ALA A 173 5.38 39.59 -3.94
CA ALA A 173 4.25 39.13 -3.13
C ALA A 173 4.67 38.02 -2.15
N ALA A 174 5.48 37.06 -2.61
CA ALA A 174 5.96 35.93 -1.83
C ALA A 174 6.95 36.30 -0.71
N LYS A 175 7.43 37.55 -0.64
CA LYS A 175 8.37 38.02 0.40
C LYS A 175 7.68 38.73 1.56
N SER A 176 6.36 38.85 1.52
CA SER A 176 5.58 39.63 2.48
C SER A 176 4.49 38.82 3.15
N GLY A 177 4.06 39.26 4.34
CA GLY A 177 3.01 38.59 5.11
C GLY A 177 3.33 37.14 5.43
N ASP A 178 2.32 36.28 5.36
CA ASP A 178 2.45 34.84 5.65
C ASP A 178 2.97 34.02 4.46
N ALA A 179 3.08 34.61 3.27
CA ALA A 179 3.44 33.89 2.04
C ALA A 179 4.76 33.10 2.12
N PRO A 180 5.87 33.62 2.70
CA PRO A 180 7.11 32.84 2.83
C PRO A 180 6.91 31.55 3.64
N ARG A 181 6.16 31.63 4.74
CA ARG A 181 5.90 30.50 5.63
C ARG A 181 5.03 29.45 4.94
N GLU A 182 4.01 29.90 4.21
CA GLU A 182 3.08 28.99 3.55
C GLU A 182 3.66 28.34 2.30
N LEU A 183 4.55 29.03 1.58
CA LEU A 183 5.33 28.41 0.51
C LEU A 183 6.28 27.33 1.04
N GLU A 184 6.88 27.53 2.21
CA GLU A 184 7.71 26.50 2.84
C GLU A 184 6.86 25.31 3.34
N GLY A 185 5.72 25.57 3.97
CA GLY A 185 4.77 24.52 4.34
C GLY A 185 4.28 23.73 3.12
N ALA A 186 4.01 24.41 2.00
CA ALA A 186 3.66 23.77 0.74
C ALA A 186 4.79 22.87 0.20
N ARG A 187 6.06 23.26 0.36
CA ARG A 187 7.22 22.41 -0.01
C ARG A 187 7.21 21.09 0.74
N ILE A 188 7.00 21.15 2.06
CA ILE A 188 6.96 19.98 2.94
C ILE A 188 5.78 19.08 2.57
N VAL A 189 4.59 19.66 2.42
CA VAL A 189 3.37 18.92 2.02
C VAL A 189 3.54 18.28 0.66
N LEU A 190 4.03 19.00 -0.36
CA LEU A 190 4.23 18.44 -1.70
C LEU A 190 5.23 17.28 -1.71
N ALA A 191 6.30 17.35 -0.91
CA ALA A 191 7.24 16.24 -0.77
C ALA A 191 6.58 15.00 -0.12
N ASP A 192 5.79 15.19 0.94
CA ASP A 192 5.02 14.11 1.57
C ASP A 192 4.02 13.48 0.60
N LEU A 193 3.22 14.30 -0.09
CA LEU A 193 2.23 13.84 -1.07
C LEU A 193 2.85 13.02 -2.19
N ARG A 194 4.05 13.39 -2.67
CA ARG A 194 4.81 12.60 -3.66
C ARG A 194 5.20 11.24 -3.11
N GLY A 195 5.74 11.21 -1.89
CA GLY A 195 6.09 9.98 -1.21
C GLY A 195 4.88 9.05 -1.09
N ARG A 196 3.77 9.57 -0.56
CA ARG A 196 2.52 8.82 -0.39
C ARG A 196 1.94 8.33 -1.71
N ALA A 197 1.86 9.18 -2.73
CA ALA A 197 1.38 8.78 -4.06
C ALA A 197 2.25 7.66 -4.65
N THR A 198 3.58 7.76 -4.53
CA THR A 198 4.51 6.71 -4.99
C THR A 198 4.30 5.40 -4.23
N THR A 199 4.15 5.47 -2.91
CA THR A 199 3.88 4.29 -2.07
C THR A 199 2.57 3.63 -2.46
N GLU A 200 1.48 4.39 -2.61
CA GLU A 200 0.17 3.82 -2.97
C GLU A 200 0.16 3.24 -4.40
N ALA A 201 0.85 3.89 -5.35
CA ALA A 201 1.04 3.36 -6.69
C ALA A 201 1.80 2.02 -6.67
N GLY A 202 2.86 1.95 -5.85
CA GLY A 202 3.65 0.74 -5.62
C GLY A 202 2.80 -0.37 -5.03
N LEU A 203 2.05 -0.09 -3.96
CA LEU A 203 1.20 -1.08 -3.29
C LEU A 203 0.08 -1.60 -4.22
N ALA A 204 -0.49 -0.75 -5.08
CA ALA A 204 -1.48 -1.17 -6.08
C ALA A 204 -0.86 -2.09 -7.15
N SER A 205 0.30 -1.71 -7.69
CA SER A 205 1.03 -2.53 -8.67
C SER A 205 1.51 -3.86 -8.08
N SER A 206 2.06 -3.85 -6.87
CA SER A 206 2.53 -5.05 -6.17
C SER A 206 1.39 -6.02 -5.87
N PHE A 207 0.18 -5.52 -5.60
CA PHE A 207 -0.98 -6.38 -5.43
C PHE A 207 -1.31 -7.16 -6.71
N VAL A 208 -1.28 -6.50 -7.89
CA VAL A 208 -1.50 -7.15 -9.18
C VAL A 208 -0.47 -8.25 -9.45
N VAL A 209 0.81 -7.96 -9.23
CA VAL A 209 1.90 -8.95 -9.39
C VAL A 209 1.73 -10.09 -8.40
N GLY A 210 1.39 -9.80 -7.14
CA GLY A 210 1.12 -10.80 -6.13
C GLY A 210 -0.05 -11.71 -6.51
N LEU A 211 -1.11 -11.14 -7.10
CA LEU A 211 -2.28 -11.88 -7.55
C LEU A 211 -1.95 -12.78 -8.74
N ALA A 212 -1.19 -12.29 -9.72
CA ALA A 212 -0.68 -13.11 -10.82
C ALA A 212 0.09 -14.33 -10.30
N MET A 213 1.05 -14.10 -9.39
CA MET A 213 1.83 -15.19 -8.78
C MET A 213 0.96 -16.16 -7.98
N ALA A 214 -0.01 -15.66 -7.22
CA ALA A 214 -0.93 -16.49 -6.44
C ALA A 214 -1.76 -17.41 -7.33
N LEU A 215 -2.23 -16.91 -8.48
CA LEU A 215 -3.04 -17.67 -9.44
C LEU A 215 -2.22 -18.68 -10.24
N GLU A 216 -1.00 -18.33 -10.64
CA GLU A 216 -0.15 -19.20 -11.48
C GLU A 216 0.57 -20.30 -10.71
N THR A 217 0.97 -20.04 -9.45
CA THR A 217 1.81 -20.97 -8.69
C THR A 217 1.07 -21.69 -7.58
N GLY A 218 -0.14 -21.23 -7.21
CA GLY A 218 -0.83 -21.66 -5.99
C GLY A 218 -0.03 -21.36 -4.69
N GLY A 219 1.08 -20.62 -4.79
CA GLY A 219 2.03 -20.37 -3.72
C GLY A 219 1.88 -18.97 -3.12
N ALA A 220 1.03 -18.83 -2.11
CA ALA A 220 0.80 -17.56 -1.42
C ALA A 220 2.07 -16.97 -0.77
N ASP A 221 2.97 -17.83 -0.26
CA ASP A 221 4.17 -17.40 0.48
C ASP A 221 5.16 -16.61 -0.38
N ALA A 222 5.29 -16.95 -1.68
CA ALA A 222 6.16 -16.23 -2.61
C ALA A 222 5.56 -14.88 -3.04
N ALA A 223 4.23 -14.81 -3.17
CA ALA A 223 3.49 -13.58 -3.45
C ALA A 223 3.51 -12.61 -2.26
N LEU A 224 3.29 -13.12 -1.04
CA LEU A 224 3.33 -12.32 0.19
C LEU A 224 4.74 -11.81 0.51
N ALA A 225 5.79 -12.57 0.23
CA ALA A 225 7.15 -12.15 0.51
C ALA A 225 7.56 -10.90 -0.28
N LYS A 226 7.10 -10.80 -1.54
CA LYS A 226 7.29 -9.59 -2.37
C LYS A 226 6.39 -8.44 -1.95
N PHE A 227 5.18 -8.72 -1.47
CA PHE A 227 4.23 -7.71 -0.99
C PHE A 227 4.65 -7.07 0.35
N THR A 228 5.23 -7.85 1.25
CA THR A 228 5.57 -7.43 2.62
C THR A 228 7.05 -7.12 2.83
N GLY A 229 7.91 -7.40 1.83
CA GLY A 229 9.36 -7.31 1.94
C GLY A 229 9.96 -8.29 2.97
N LYS A 230 9.17 -9.22 3.52
CA LYS A 230 9.61 -10.22 4.49
C LYS A 230 9.86 -11.54 3.77
N ASN A 231 11.06 -12.11 3.95
CA ASN A 231 11.37 -13.43 3.44
C ASN A 231 10.31 -14.46 3.88
N PRO A 232 9.94 -15.42 3.01
CA PRO A 232 8.96 -16.44 3.35
C PRO A 232 9.44 -17.19 4.59
N ARG A 233 8.59 -17.24 5.63
CA ARG A 233 8.90 -18.02 6.83
C ARG A 233 8.91 -19.50 6.44
N PRO A 234 9.96 -20.27 6.79
CA PRO A 234 9.94 -21.71 6.60
C PRO A 234 8.77 -22.28 7.41
N ARG A 235 7.87 -23.01 6.74
CA ARG A 235 6.72 -23.66 7.37
C ARG A 235 7.19 -24.65 8.44
N PRO A 236 6.69 -24.58 9.69
CA PRO A 236 6.88 -25.65 10.65
C PRO A 236 5.81 -26.72 10.41
N GLY A 237 6.23 -27.92 10.00
CA GLY A 237 5.40 -29.12 10.02
C GLY A 237 5.05 -29.69 8.64
N GLY A 238 5.80 -30.71 8.24
CA GLY A 238 5.57 -31.51 7.04
C GLY A 238 6.67 -32.57 6.94
N GLY A 239 6.70 -33.49 7.89
CA GLY A 239 7.68 -34.57 7.92
C GLY A 239 7.49 -35.55 6.77
N GLY A 240 8.60 -36.02 6.21
CA GLY A 240 8.63 -37.17 5.31
C GLY A 240 9.86 -37.23 4.42
N GLY A 241 10.88 -37.98 4.86
CA GLY A 241 11.75 -38.70 3.92
C GLY A 241 13.18 -38.20 3.74
N GLY A 242 14.07 -38.65 4.63
CA GLY A 242 15.36 -39.25 4.28
C GLY A 242 16.35 -38.45 3.42
N GLY A 243 17.36 -37.87 4.08
CA GLY A 243 18.60 -37.44 3.44
C GLY A 243 19.66 -37.17 4.50
N ALA A 244 20.53 -38.16 4.73
CA ALA A 244 21.54 -38.18 5.77
C ALA A 244 22.46 -36.95 5.74
N ALA A 245 22.74 -36.41 6.93
CA ALA A 245 23.88 -35.54 7.16
C ALA A 245 25.19 -36.37 7.13
N PRO A 246 26.31 -35.77 6.74
CA PRO A 246 27.56 -36.01 7.46
C PRO A 246 28.02 -34.74 8.16
N ALA A 247 28.35 -34.92 9.43
CA ALA A 247 29.01 -33.94 10.29
C ALA A 247 30.51 -33.83 9.97
N GLY A 248 31.11 -32.69 10.30
CA GLY A 248 32.53 -32.59 10.64
C GLY A 248 33.32 -31.50 9.90
N GLY A 249 33.82 -30.50 10.65
CA GLY A 249 34.83 -29.51 10.20
C GLY A 249 36.20 -30.15 9.93
N SER A 250 37.25 -29.45 9.48
CA SER A 250 37.68 -28.04 9.46
C SER A 250 38.76 -27.91 8.34
N PRO A 251 39.69 -26.93 8.37
CA PRO A 251 39.60 -25.49 8.11
C PRO A 251 40.22 -25.08 6.74
N ALA A 252 40.08 -23.80 6.38
CA ALA A 252 40.52 -23.19 5.12
C ALA A 252 42.05 -23.31 4.83
N PRO A 253 42.45 -23.59 3.57
CA PRO A 253 43.85 -23.46 3.14
C PRO A 253 44.22 -22.01 2.77
N LYS A 254 45.41 -21.58 3.21
CA LYS A 254 46.04 -20.27 2.94
C LYS A 254 46.28 -20.04 1.43
N PRO A 255 46.23 -18.79 0.93
CA PRO A 255 46.63 -18.47 -0.43
C PRO A 255 48.15 -18.57 -0.59
N LYS A 256 48.60 -19.20 -1.69
CA LYS A 256 50.00 -19.13 -2.15
C LYS A 256 50.18 -17.87 -3.01
N PRO A 257 51.30 -17.14 -2.88
CA PRO A 257 51.66 -16.08 -3.81
C PRO A 257 52.33 -16.70 -5.04
N SER A 258 52.02 -16.19 -6.22
CA SER A 258 52.90 -16.30 -7.38
C SER A 258 52.93 -14.94 -8.07
N ASP A 259 54.02 -14.22 -7.82
CA ASP A 259 54.59 -13.25 -8.74
C ASP A 259 54.79 -13.90 -10.10
N ASP A 260 54.46 -13.18 -11.19
CA ASP A 260 55.16 -13.20 -12.47
C ASP A 260 54.34 -12.40 -13.49
N PHE A 261 54.48 -11.08 -13.48
CA PHE A 261 54.32 -10.23 -14.66
C PHE A 261 55.03 -8.89 -14.42
N GLU A 262 56.30 -8.83 -14.81
CA GLU A 262 57.00 -7.61 -15.22
C GLU A 262 58.01 -8.00 -16.33
N PRO A 263 58.45 -7.09 -17.22
CA PRO A 263 57.93 -5.76 -17.58
C PRO A 263 57.30 -5.70 -18.99
#